data_AF-A0A9Q8P4U4-F1
#
_entry.id   AF-A0A9Q8P4U4-F1
#
_cell.length_a   1.000
_cell.length_b   1.000
_cell.length_c   1.000
_cell.angle_alpha   90.00
_cell.angle_beta   90.00
_cell.angle_gamma   90.00
#
_symmetry.space_group_name_H-M   'P 1'
#
loop_
_entity.id
_entity.type
_entity.pdbx_description
1 polymer ?
#
loop_
_entity_poly.entity_id
_entity_poly.type
_entity_poly.pdbx_seq_one_letter_code
_entity_poly.pdbx_strand_id
1 'polypeptide(L)'
;MVRYMLGSSLGCWEAVRVIYLTALAALLFTSKVKSQAAQPCAGYEDDTNIVCINKYASVLPLPFDRPSFTTGADPAEDNFINTEVPADPSFSLIKNASFLVYNDIGLSLLGPKPIIEKMFTTRNDSIHEASVYVPGLNVIIFSQPHQGVYQQQLINLNHTPPPTIETYTTTPPIYAVNGAKLHQNHIYCASEASYPFPSPTPPATLPSKPQASTVSTPPQPRQKPS
;
A
#
# COMPACT_ATOMS: atom_id res chain seq x y z
N MET A 1 -31.09 -22.79 93.24
CA MET A 1 -31.05 -22.68 91.77
C MET A 1 -30.07 -21.56 91.44
N VAL A 2 -28.76 -21.83 91.53
CA VAL A 2 -27.81 -22.18 90.46
C VAL A 2 -27.59 -21.05 89.41
N ARG A 3 -26.31 -20.63 89.38
CA ARG A 3 -25.53 -19.68 88.55
C ARG A 3 -25.88 -19.66 87.04
N TYR A 4 -25.53 -18.66 86.22
CA TYR A 4 -24.17 -18.21 85.86
C TYR A 4 -24.11 -16.80 85.24
N MET A 5 -23.03 -16.08 85.57
CA MET A 5 -22.41 -15.04 84.75
C MET A 5 -21.57 -15.68 83.63
N LEU A 6 -21.47 -15.01 82.47
CA LEU A 6 -20.30 -15.06 81.59
C LEU A 6 -20.29 -13.81 80.71
N GLY A 7 -19.23 -13.00 80.86
CA GLY A 7 -18.92 -11.88 79.97
C GLY A 7 -18.28 -12.37 78.67
N SER A 8 -18.15 -11.47 77.70
CA SER A 8 -17.30 -11.66 76.53
C SER A 8 -16.92 -10.29 75.95
N SER A 9 -15.67 -9.89 76.19
CA SER A 9 -14.98 -8.89 75.40
C SER A 9 -14.49 -9.53 74.10
N LEU A 10 -15.00 -9.09 72.96
CA LEU A 10 -14.41 -9.27 71.63
C LEU A 10 -14.59 -7.91 70.94
N GLY A 11 -13.62 -7.27 70.32
CA GLY A 11 -12.29 -7.65 69.90
C GLY A 11 -11.92 -6.66 68.81
N CYS A 12 -11.25 -5.57 69.17
CA CYS A 12 -10.89 -4.44 68.31
C CYS A 12 -9.78 -4.77 67.26
N TRP A 13 -9.61 -6.05 66.91
CA TRP A 13 -8.45 -6.56 66.16
C TRP A 13 -8.79 -7.13 64.77
N GLU A 14 -10.08 -7.28 64.42
CA GLU A 14 -10.49 -7.77 63.09
C GLU A 14 -10.65 -6.65 62.05
N ALA A 15 -10.86 -5.40 62.47
CA ALA A 15 -11.08 -4.28 61.55
C ALA A 15 -9.82 -3.84 60.77
N VAL A 16 -8.61 -4.12 61.28
CA VAL A 16 -7.35 -3.67 60.67
C VAL A 16 -6.86 -4.62 59.57
N ARG A 17 -7.25 -5.90 59.60
CA ARG A 17 -6.84 -6.91 58.60
C ARG A 17 -7.57 -6.78 57.27
N VAL A 18 -8.82 -6.31 57.28
CA VAL A 18 -9.64 -6.19 56.06
C VAL A 18 -9.18 -5.02 55.18
N ILE A 19 -8.65 -3.95 55.77
CA ILE A 19 -8.24 -2.74 55.03
C ILE A 19 -6.91 -2.96 54.26
N TYR A 20 -5.99 -3.79 54.79
CA TYR A 20 -4.72 -4.07 54.11
C TYR A 20 -4.86 -5.04 52.92
N LEU A 21 -5.86 -5.92 52.93
CA LEU A 21 -6.07 -6.90 51.85
C LEU A 21 -6.79 -6.30 50.62
N THR A 22 -7.58 -5.23 50.79
CA THR A 22 -8.20 -4.53 49.64
C THR A 22 -7.25 -3.58 48.93
N ALA A 23 -6.25 -3.03 49.63
CA ALA A 23 -5.27 -2.12 49.02
C ALA A 23 -4.24 -2.84 48.11
N LEU A 24 -3.92 -4.11 48.38
CA LEU A 24 -3.02 -4.89 47.52
C LEU A 24 -3.67 -5.38 46.22
N ALA A 25 -5.00 -5.57 46.20
CA ALA A 25 -5.70 -6.01 44.98
C ALA A 25 -5.84 -4.87 43.95
N ALA A 26 -5.84 -3.62 44.37
CA ALA A 26 -5.91 -2.46 43.47
C ALA A 26 -4.56 -2.13 42.78
N LEU A 27 -3.43 -2.67 43.29
CA LEU A 27 -2.09 -2.50 42.73
C LEU A 27 -1.70 -3.56 41.69
N LEU A 28 -2.56 -4.54 41.42
CA LEU A 28 -2.32 -5.61 40.43
C LEU A 28 -3.12 -5.46 39.13
N PHE A 29 -3.75 -4.31 38.89
CA PHE A 29 -3.95 -3.86 37.51
C PHE A 29 -2.62 -3.34 36.98
N THR A 30 -1.65 -4.25 36.82
CA THR A 30 -0.60 -4.04 35.84
C THR A 30 -1.34 -3.93 34.52
N SER A 31 -1.54 -2.69 34.07
CA SER A 31 -1.88 -2.41 32.69
C SER A 31 -0.86 -3.19 31.87
N LYS A 32 -1.27 -4.32 31.29
CA LYS A 32 -0.56 -4.94 30.18
C LYS A 32 -0.27 -3.77 29.27
N VAL A 33 0.99 -3.35 29.17
CA VAL A 33 1.39 -2.26 28.29
C VAL A 33 0.87 -2.71 26.93
N LYS A 34 -0.25 -2.11 26.49
CA LYS A 34 -0.76 -2.34 25.15
C LYS A 34 0.38 -1.83 24.29
N SER A 35 1.03 -2.76 23.59
CA SER A 35 2.11 -2.44 22.67
C SER A 35 1.59 -1.33 21.78
N GLN A 36 2.21 -0.15 21.86
CA GLN A 36 1.87 0.99 21.03
C GLN A 36 1.99 0.56 19.56
N ALA A 37 1.02 0.89 18.72
CA ALA A 37 1.04 0.52 17.30
C ALA A 37 1.94 1.45 16.47
N ALA A 38 2.19 2.66 16.97
CA ALA A 38 3.05 3.66 16.36
C ALA A 38 3.98 4.30 17.39
N GLN A 39 5.20 4.66 16.99
CA GLN A 39 6.19 5.31 17.84
C GLN A 39 7.16 6.15 16.99
N PRO A 40 7.90 7.11 17.58
CA PRO A 40 9.01 7.75 16.88
C PRO A 40 10.02 6.72 16.39
N CYS A 41 10.61 6.96 15.21
CA CYS A 41 11.65 6.09 14.68
C CYS A 41 13.00 6.38 15.33
N ALA A 42 13.79 5.33 15.56
CA ALA A 42 15.15 5.46 16.06
C ALA A 42 16.02 6.24 15.05
N GLY A 43 16.75 7.26 15.52
CA GLY A 43 17.52 8.18 14.67
C GLY A 43 16.70 9.30 14.02
N TYR A 44 15.39 9.35 14.27
CA TYR A 44 14.46 10.39 13.81
C TYR A 44 13.53 10.83 14.95
N GLU A 45 14.00 10.76 16.19
CA GLU A 45 13.18 11.02 17.39
C GLU A 45 12.62 12.45 17.41
N ASP A 46 13.34 13.40 16.80
CA ASP A 46 12.95 14.80 16.68
C ASP A 46 12.14 15.12 15.40
N ASP A 47 11.96 14.15 14.49
CA ASP A 47 11.24 14.34 13.23
C ASP A 47 9.85 13.70 13.26
N THR A 48 8.83 14.52 13.50
CA THR A 48 7.43 14.08 13.53
C THR A 48 6.89 13.62 12.17
N ASN A 49 7.61 13.84 11.07
CA ASN A 49 7.20 13.38 9.75
C ASN A 49 7.46 11.89 9.53
N ILE A 50 8.22 11.24 10.41
CA ILE A 50 8.67 9.86 10.25
C ILE A 50 8.20 9.05 11.46
N VAL A 51 7.31 8.09 11.22
CA VAL A 51 6.70 7.29 12.28
C VAL A 51 6.93 5.81 12.02
N CYS A 52 7.38 5.12 13.05
CA CYS A 52 7.62 3.68 13.02
C CYS A 52 6.37 2.94 13.47
N ILE A 53 5.91 2.01 12.64
CA ILE A 53 4.69 1.23 12.85
C ILE A 53 5.07 -0.15 13.38
N ASN A 54 4.67 -0.43 14.61
CA ASN A 54 4.94 -1.69 15.27
C ASN A 54 4.13 -2.83 14.66
N LYS A 55 4.82 -3.94 14.35
CA LYS A 55 4.22 -5.18 13.82
C LYS A 55 3.29 -4.93 12.63
N TYR A 56 3.65 -4.01 11.74
CA TYR A 56 2.87 -3.69 10.54
C TYR A 56 1.43 -3.22 10.84
N ALA A 57 1.16 -2.73 12.05
CA ALA A 57 -0.20 -2.45 12.54
C ALA A 57 -1.15 -3.66 12.42
N SER A 58 -0.61 -4.89 12.39
CA SER A 58 -1.40 -6.13 12.21
C SER A 58 -2.28 -6.45 13.43
N VAL A 59 -2.05 -5.77 14.55
CA VAL A 59 -2.79 -5.96 15.80
C VAL A 59 -3.14 -4.60 16.36
N LEU A 60 -4.29 -4.06 15.95
CA LEU A 60 -4.87 -2.86 16.56
C LEU A 60 -5.77 -3.26 17.74
N PRO A 61 -5.65 -2.59 18.90
CA PRO A 61 -6.57 -2.84 19.99
C PRO A 61 -7.98 -2.35 19.62
N LEU A 62 -8.99 -3.17 19.95
CA LEU A 62 -10.39 -2.77 19.82
C LEU A 62 -10.79 -1.73 20.90
N PRO A 63 -11.77 -0.85 20.60
CA PRO A 63 -12.34 -0.64 19.26
C PRO A 63 -11.33 0.07 18.35
N PHE A 64 -11.42 -0.20 17.05
CA PHE A 64 -10.84 0.64 16.01
C PHE A 64 -11.86 0.80 14.89
N ASP A 65 -11.79 1.91 14.19
CA ASP A 65 -12.65 2.22 13.05
C ASP A 65 -11.81 2.77 11.90
N ARG A 66 -12.19 2.43 10.67
CA ARG A 66 -11.58 2.99 9.47
C ARG A 66 -12.71 3.32 8.50
N PRO A 67 -12.86 4.60 8.11
CA PRO A 67 -13.77 4.98 7.04
C PRO A 67 -13.47 4.15 5.79
N SER A 68 -14.49 3.52 5.21
CA SER A 68 -14.34 2.79 3.95
C SER A 68 -15.24 3.34 2.85
N PHE A 69 -14.71 3.43 1.64
CA PHE A 69 -15.50 3.85 0.48
C PHE A 69 -16.68 2.90 0.24
N THR A 70 -16.51 1.61 0.56
CA THR A 70 -17.55 0.58 0.41
C THR A 70 -18.73 0.78 1.36
N THR A 71 -18.52 1.50 2.46
CA THR A 71 -19.54 1.84 3.45
C THR A 71 -20.02 3.30 3.33
N GLY A 72 -19.64 4.00 2.26
CA GLY A 72 -20.11 5.36 1.94
C GLY A 72 -19.17 6.50 2.32
N ALA A 73 -17.94 6.23 2.75
CA ALA A 73 -16.93 7.27 2.93
C ALA A 73 -16.44 7.81 1.59
N ASP A 74 -15.89 9.03 1.59
CA ASP A 74 -15.16 9.55 0.43
C ASP A 74 -13.95 8.61 0.13
N PRO A 75 -13.68 8.21 -1.12
CA PRO A 75 -12.46 7.48 -1.46
C PRO A 75 -11.17 8.16 -0.99
N ALA A 76 -11.14 9.48 -0.88
CA ALA A 76 -10.03 10.25 -0.29
C ALA A 76 -9.88 10.01 1.23
N GLU A 77 -10.92 9.54 1.90
CA GLU A 77 -10.92 9.22 3.32
C GLU A 77 -10.60 7.74 3.62
N ASP A 78 -10.69 6.85 2.63
CA ASP A 78 -10.34 5.43 2.78
C ASP A 78 -8.81 5.21 2.76
N ASN A 79 -8.15 5.84 3.73
CA ASN A 79 -6.70 5.84 3.89
C ASN A 79 -6.31 5.42 5.30
N PHE A 80 -5.16 4.78 5.44
CA PHE A 80 -4.67 4.26 6.73
C PHE A 80 -4.57 5.35 7.81
N ILE A 81 -4.23 6.58 7.42
CA ILE A 81 -4.10 7.75 8.30
C ILE A 81 -5.42 8.14 9.02
N ASN A 82 -6.56 7.78 8.44
CA ASN A 82 -7.88 8.07 8.99
C ASN A 82 -8.40 6.94 9.89
N THR A 83 -7.58 5.92 10.17
CA THR A 83 -7.94 4.87 11.12
C THR A 83 -7.96 5.46 12.53
N GLU A 84 -9.08 5.31 13.22
CA GLU A 84 -9.23 5.68 14.62
C GLU A 84 -9.00 4.47 15.51
N VAL A 85 -8.09 4.61 16.48
CA VAL A 85 -7.81 3.56 17.46
C VAL A 85 -7.88 4.17 18.87
N PRO A 86 -9.09 4.43 19.43
CA PRO A 86 -9.25 5.11 20.72
C PRO A 86 -8.49 4.47 21.88
N ALA A 87 -8.27 3.16 21.80
CA ALA A 87 -7.53 2.40 22.80
C ALA A 87 -6.00 2.50 22.67
N ASP A 88 -5.48 3.19 21.65
CA ASP A 88 -4.05 3.42 21.41
C ASP A 88 -3.77 4.88 21.02
N PRO A 89 -3.47 5.75 21.99
CA PRO A 89 -3.16 7.16 21.72
C PRO A 89 -1.98 7.37 20.79
N SER A 90 -1.07 6.39 20.67
CA SER A 90 0.11 6.50 19.82
C SER A 90 -0.25 6.62 18.32
N PHE A 91 -1.45 6.17 17.93
CA PHE A 91 -1.96 6.30 16.56
C PHE A 91 -2.08 7.75 16.09
N SER A 92 -2.19 8.71 17.02
CA SER A 92 -2.20 10.15 16.72
C SER A 92 -0.93 10.62 16.02
N LEU A 93 0.21 9.94 16.20
CA LEU A 93 1.47 10.25 15.53
C LEU A 93 1.37 10.12 14.00
N ILE A 94 0.53 9.20 13.51
CA ILE A 94 0.39 8.89 12.09
C ILE A 94 -0.26 10.06 11.32
N LYS A 95 -1.12 10.86 11.97
CA LYS A 95 -1.93 11.90 11.33
C LYS A 95 -1.13 13.01 10.63
N ASN A 96 0.10 13.25 11.08
CA ASN A 96 0.97 14.29 10.53
C ASN A 96 2.22 13.70 9.86
N ALA A 97 2.35 12.38 9.82
CA ALA A 97 3.53 11.72 9.27
C ALA A 97 3.48 11.70 7.74
N SER A 98 4.61 12.00 7.11
CA SER A 98 4.81 11.83 5.67
C SER A 98 5.32 10.42 5.33
N PHE A 99 6.04 9.79 6.26
CA PHE A 99 6.65 8.48 6.09
C PHE A 99 6.21 7.54 7.22
N LEU A 100 5.67 6.39 6.83
CA LEU A 100 5.36 5.28 7.74
C LEU A 100 6.36 4.17 7.49
N VAL A 101 7.16 3.84 8.51
CA VAL A 101 8.23 2.85 8.42
C VAL A 101 7.81 1.60 9.19
N TYR A 102 7.79 0.46 8.52
CA TYR A 102 7.28 -0.78 9.10
C TYR A 102 8.37 -1.73 9.62
N ASN A 103 9.62 -1.53 9.21
CA ASN A 103 10.77 -2.34 9.62
C ASN A 103 12.09 -1.62 9.36
N ASP A 104 13.19 -2.22 9.84
CA ASP A 104 14.54 -1.66 9.75
C ASP A 104 15.03 -1.47 8.31
N ILE A 105 14.55 -2.30 7.37
CA ILE A 105 14.88 -2.15 5.94
C ILE A 105 14.30 -0.83 5.43
N GLY A 106 13.04 -0.55 5.73
CA GLY A 106 12.39 0.72 5.35
C GLY A 106 13.13 1.93 5.92
N LEU A 107 13.60 1.83 7.17
CA LEU A 107 14.38 2.89 7.81
C LEU A 107 15.71 3.13 7.09
N SER A 108 16.42 2.06 6.71
CA SER A 108 17.69 2.16 5.98
C SER A 108 17.55 2.77 4.58
N LEU A 109 16.40 2.57 3.92
CA LEU A 109 16.10 3.11 2.59
C LEU A 109 15.72 4.60 2.62
N LEU A 110 15.23 5.10 3.75
CA LEU A 110 14.75 6.48 3.91
C LEU A 110 15.89 7.51 3.75
N GLY A 111 17.06 7.18 4.28
CA GLY A 111 18.20 8.10 4.37
C GLY A 111 17.96 9.26 5.35
N PRO A 112 18.98 10.06 5.66
CA PRO A 112 18.94 11.01 6.79
C PRO A 112 17.99 12.20 6.61
N LYS A 113 17.55 12.50 5.38
CA LYS A 113 16.70 13.65 5.05
C LYS A 113 15.72 13.26 3.94
N PRO A 114 14.69 12.47 4.24
CA PRO A 114 13.78 11.98 3.22
C PRO A 114 12.87 13.10 2.73
N ILE A 115 12.57 13.07 1.42
CA ILE A 115 11.67 14.01 0.77
C ILE A 115 10.70 13.23 -0.12
N ILE A 116 9.48 13.76 -0.27
CA ILE A 116 8.50 13.25 -1.22
C ILE A 116 8.54 14.13 -2.45
N GLU A 117 8.82 13.53 -3.60
CA GLU A 117 8.81 14.21 -4.90
C GLU A 117 7.85 13.51 -5.86
N LYS A 118 7.05 14.30 -6.58
CA LYS A 118 6.22 13.78 -7.67
C LYS A 118 7.06 13.69 -8.95
N MET A 119 7.52 12.48 -9.27
CA MET A 119 8.39 12.24 -10.44
C MET A 119 7.62 12.22 -11.77
N PHE A 120 6.40 11.67 -11.78
CA PHE A 120 5.61 11.46 -13.00
C PHE A 120 4.16 11.87 -12.81
N THR A 121 3.50 12.16 -13.93
CA THR A 121 2.03 12.18 -14.01
C THR A 121 1.61 11.04 -14.90
N THR A 122 0.81 10.13 -14.37
CA THR A 122 0.22 9.01 -15.11
C THR A 122 -1.26 9.29 -15.36
N ARG A 123 -1.95 8.36 -16.05
CA ARG A 123 -3.40 8.41 -16.22
C ARG A 123 -4.06 8.45 -14.84
N ASN A 124 -5.03 9.35 -14.66
CA ASN A 124 -5.77 9.51 -13.41
C ASN A 124 -7.09 8.71 -13.38
N ASP A 125 -7.43 8.04 -14.48
CA ASP A 125 -8.66 7.27 -14.66
C ASP A 125 -8.45 5.75 -14.55
N SER A 126 -7.29 5.33 -14.06
CA SER A 126 -6.93 3.92 -13.87
C SER A 126 -6.11 3.76 -12.59
N ILE A 127 -6.36 2.65 -11.90
CA ILE A 127 -5.44 2.13 -10.90
C ILE A 127 -4.14 1.65 -11.58
N HIS A 128 -3.05 1.60 -10.82
CA HIS A 128 -1.74 1.13 -11.27
C HIS A 128 -1.38 -0.13 -10.49
N GLU A 129 -1.28 -1.25 -11.18
CA GLU A 129 -1.16 -2.57 -10.55
C GLU A 129 0.02 -3.37 -11.07
N ALA A 130 0.25 -4.55 -10.48
CA ALA A 130 1.21 -5.53 -10.98
C ALA A 130 2.63 -4.99 -11.18
N SER A 131 3.11 -4.11 -10.30
CA SER A 131 4.46 -3.57 -10.40
C SER A 131 5.51 -4.66 -10.20
N VAL A 132 6.46 -4.75 -11.14
CA VAL A 132 7.56 -5.71 -11.10
C VAL A 132 8.88 -5.04 -11.52
N TYR A 133 9.88 -5.16 -10.65
CA TYR A 133 11.25 -4.77 -11.00
C TYR A 133 11.94 -5.88 -11.79
N VAL A 134 12.56 -5.52 -12.92
CA VAL A 134 13.27 -6.43 -13.82
C VAL A 134 14.77 -6.06 -13.83
N PRO A 135 15.61 -6.73 -13.02
CA PRO A 135 17.01 -6.33 -12.85
C PRO A 135 17.83 -6.33 -14.14
N GLY A 136 17.61 -7.31 -15.02
CA GLY A 136 18.38 -7.43 -16.28
C GLY A 136 18.13 -6.30 -17.27
N LEU A 137 17.02 -5.56 -17.11
CA LEU A 137 16.70 -4.37 -17.91
C LEU A 137 16.85 -3.08 -17.10
N ASN A 138 16.92 -3.20 -15.77
CA ASN A 138 16.88 -2.09 -14.81
C ASN A 138 15.65 -1.21 -15.04
N VAL A 139 14.48 -1.84 -15.02
CA VAL A 139 13.17 -1.19 -15.23
C VAL A 139 12.14 -1.67 -14.23
N ILE A 140 11.12 -0.84 -13.96
CA ILE A 140 9.90 -1.25 -13.27
C ILE A 140 8.76 -1.26 -14.28
N ILE A 141 8.10 -2.40 -14.46
CA ILE A 141 6.93 -2.53 -15.32
C ILE A 141 5.69 -2.56 -14.43
N PHE A 142 4.62 -1.88 -14.82
CA PHE A 142 3.33 -1.93 -14.13
C PHE A 142 2.17 -1.82 -15.13
N SER A 143 1.01 -2.30 -14.72
CA SER A 143 -0.21 -2.28 -15.53
C SER A 143 -1.10 -1.10 -15.22
N GLN A 144 -1.88 -0.70 -16.22
CA GLN A 144 -3.00 0.22 -16.10
C GLN A 144 -4.25 -0.56 -16.53
N PRO A 145 -4.83 -1.42 -15.66
CA PRO A 145 -5.99 -2.21 -16.01
C PRO A 145 -7.18 -1.29 -16.33
N HIS A 146 -7.38 -1.06 -17.62
CA HIS A 146 -8.43 -0.21 -18.16
C HIS A 146 -8.99 -0.83 -19.43
N GLN A 147 -10.29 -0.66 -19.66
CA GLN A 147 -10.96 -1.29 -20.78
C GLN A 147 -10.35 -0.84 -22.12
N GLY A 148 -9.94 -1.81 -22.94
CA GLY A 148 -9.33 -1.56 -24.25
C GLY A 148 -7.86 -1.12 -24.22
N VAL A 149 -7.22 -1.06 -23.05
CA VAL A 149 -5.78 -0.74 -22.90
C VAL A 149 -5.00 -2.04 -22.73
N TYR A 150 -4.12 -2.33 -23.70
CA TYR A 150 -3.22 -3.50 -23.68
C TYR A 150 -1.78 -3.10 -23.32
N GLN A 151 -1.50 -1.80 -23.39
CA GLN A 151 -0.20 -1.26 -23.08
C GLN A 151 0.04 -1.26 -21.58
N GLN A 152 1.23 -1.69 -21.22
CA GLN A 152 1.79 -1.55 -19.88
C GLN A 152 2.64 -0.27 -19.83
N GLN A 153 2.97 0.18 -18.64
CA GLN A 153 3.92 1.27 -18.43
C GLN A 153 5.24 0.70 -17.92
N LEU A 154 6.32 1.35 -18.30
CA LEU A 154 7.68 1.02 -17.92
C LEU A 154 8.34 2.27 -17.36
N ILE A 155 8.93 2.18 -16.17
CA ILE A 155 9.85 3.18 -15.64
C ILE A 155 11.27 2.69 -15.90
N ASN A 156 12.02 3.42 -16.71
CA ASN A 156 13.40 3.11 -17.05
C ASN A 156 14.36 3.79 -16.05
N LEU A 157 15.16 2.98 -15.35
CA LEU A 157 16.07 3.42 -14.30
C LEU A 157 17.53 3.55 -14.78
N ASN A 158 17.79 3.41 -16.09
CA ASN A 158 19.16 3.45 -16.63
C ASN A 158 19.72 4.87 -16.82
N HIS A 159 18.87 5.89 -16.80
CA HIS A 159 19.31 7.27 -17.00
C HIS A 159 19.72 7.92 -15.68
N THR A 160 20.70 8.82 -15.75
CA THR A 160 20.99 9.77 -14.66
C THR A 160 19.69 10.54 -14.34
N PRO A 161 19.35 10.78 -13.05
CA PRO A 161 18.05 11.30 -12.66
C PRO A 161 17.59 12.53 -13.49
N PRO A 162 16.28 12.59 -13.84
CA PRO A 162 15.21 11.69 -13.39
C PRO A 162 15.07 10.43 -14.25
N PRO A 163 14.51 9.32 -13.71
CA PRO A 163 14.08 8.19 -14.51
C PRO A 163 13.03 8.61 -15.55
N THR A 164 12.80 7.80 -16.57
CA THR A 164 11.78 8.07 -17.60
C THR A 164 10.64 7.07 -17.53
N ILE A 165 9.44 7.48 -17.96
CA ILE A 165 8.29 6.60 -18.11
C ILE A 165 7.93 6.44 -19.59
N GLU A 166 7.72 5.20 -20.03
CA GLU A 166 7.37 4.87 -21.40
C GLU A 166 6.30 3.78 -21.48
N THR A 167 5.65 3.70 -22.64
CA THR A 167 4.62 2.72 -22.92
C THR A 167 5.23 1.46 -23.52
N TYR A 168 4.86 0.29 -23.00
CA TYR A 168 5.38 -1.02 -23.40
C TYR A 168 4.25 -1.98 -23.76
N THR A 169 4.35 -2.70 -24.87
CA THR A 169 3.36 -3.73 -25.25
C THR A 169 4.06 -5.06 -25.41
N THR A 170 3.57 -6.09 -24.72
CA THR A 170 4.10 -7.45 -24.85
C THR A 170 3.69 -8.08 -26.18
N THR A 171 4.45 -9.08 -26.63
CA THR A 171 4.08 -9.94 -27.75
C THR A 171 4.06 -11.39 -27.26
N PRO A 172 2.89 -12.06 -27.15
CA PRO A 172 1.56 -11.53 -27.44
C PRO A 172 1.11 -10.46 -26.42
N PRO A 173 0.14 -9.59 -26.77
CA PRO A 173 -0.41 -8.60 -25.84
C PRO A 173 -1.04 -9.28 -24.62
N ILE A 174 -0.78 -8.72 -23.44
CA ILE A 174 -1.46 -9.08 -22.18
C ILE A 174 -2.44 -7.97 -21.79
N TYR A 175 -3.55 -8.34 -21.18
CA TYR A 175 -4.66 -7.43 -20.86
C TYR A 175 -4.99 -7.48 -19.38
N ALA A 176 -5.36 -6.33 -18.81
CA ALA A 176 -5.85 -6.16 -17.44
C ALA A 176 -5.02 -6.95 -16.41
N VAL A 177 -3.72 -6.65 -16.34
CA VAL A 177 -2.79 -7.37 -15.45
C VAL A 177 -2.92 -6.79 -14.05
N ASN A 178 -3.31 -7.61 -13.09
CA ASN A 178 -3.52 -7.18 -11.70
C ASN A 178 -2.44 -7.70 -10.73
N GLY A 179 -1.65 -8.69 -11.15
CA GLY A 179 -0.49 -9.17 -10.40
C GLY A 179 0.66 -9.54 -11.32
N ALA A 180 1.89 -9.34 -10.85
CA ALA A 180 3.08 -9.81 -11.56
C ALA A 180 4.18 -10.24 -10.60
N LYS A 181 5.01 -11.19 -11.02
CA LYS A 181 6.21 -11.62 -10.30
C LYS A 181 7.31 -12.03 -11.26
N LEU A 182 8.53 -11.59 -10.98
CA LEU A 182 9.73 -12.11 -11.64
C LEU A 182 10.16 -13.41 -10.98
N HIS A 183 10.33 -14.47 -11.77
CA HIS A 183 10.90 -15.74 -11.32
C HIS A 183 11.72 -16.37 -12.45
N GLN A 184 12.95 -16.77 -12.16
CA GLN A 184 13.85 -17.40 -13.14
C GLN A 184 13.96 -16.61 -14.46
N ASN A 185 14.11 -15.28 -14.37
CA ASN A 185 14.18 -14.36 -15.52
C ASN A 185 12.92 -14.33 -16.42
N HIS A 186 11.78 -14.83 -15.92
CA HIS A 186 10.47 -14.74 -16.57
C HIS A 186 9.52 -13.92 -15.70
N ILE A 187 8.70 -13.09 -16.34
CA ILE A 187 7.62 -12.36 -15.66
C ILE A 187 6.36 -13.22 -15.77
N TYR A 188 5.81 -13.59 -14.62
CA TYR A 188 4.54 -14.29 -14.51
C TYR A 188 3.46 -13.27 -14.16
N CYS A 189 2.43 -13.17 -14.99
CA CYS A 189 1.34 -12.21 -14.83
C CYS A 189 0.04 -12.94 -14.41
N ALA A 190 -0.70 -12.32 -13.50
CA ALA A 190 -2.11 -12.61 -13.22
C ALA A 190 -2.95 -11.51 -13.88
N SER A 191 -4.11 -11.89 -14.42
CA SER A 191 -5.03 -10.98 -15.10
C SER A 191 -6.39 -11.04 -14.42
N GLU A 192 -7.02 -9.88 -14.25
CA GLU A 192 -8.40 -9.79 -13.79
C GLU A 192 -9.36 -10.14 -14.94
N ALA A 193 -10.14 -11.21 -14.75
CA ALA A 193 -11.11 -11.67 -15.72
C ALA A 193 -12.52 -11.18 -15.33
N SER A 194 -12.77 -9.87 -15.48
CA SER A 194 -14.13 -9.31 -15.37
C SER A 194 -14.73 -8.93 -16.73
N TYR A 195 -13.92 -8.88 -17.79
CA TYR A 195 -14.36 -8.54 -19.14
C TYR A 195 -14.17 -9.72 -20.11
N PRO A 196 -15.12 -9.96 -21.03
CA PRO A 196 -14.96 -10.99 -22.06
C PRO A 196 -13.73 -10.65 -22.89
N PHE A 197 -12.73 -11.52 -22.82
CA PHE A 197 -11.55 -11.44 -23.67
C PHE A 197 -12.03 -11.54 -25.12
N PRO A 198 -11.76 -10.56 -25.99
CA PRO A 198 -12.00 -10.77 -27.41
C PRO A 198 -11.17 -11.99 -27.80
N SER A 199 -11.85 -13.04 -28.26
CA SER A 199 -11.23 -14.30 -28.66
C SER A 199 -9.99 -13.99 -29.52
N PRO A 200 -8.82 -14.56 -29.24
CA PRO A 200 -7.65 -14.45 -30.10
C PRO A 200 -7.88 -15.31 -31.34
N THR A 201 -8.96 -15.05 -32.08
CA THR A 201 -9.17 -15.62 -33.40
C THR A 201 -8.19 -14.90 -34.32
N PRO A 202 -7.30 -15.61 -35.03
CA PRO A 202 -6.49 -14.97 -36.06
C PRO A 202 -7.41 -14.20 -37.00
N PRO A 203 -7.04 -12.99 -37.47
CA PRO A 203 -7.74 -12.39 -38.60
C PRO A 203 -7.80 -13.44 -39.69
N ALA A 204 -8.98 -13.62 -40.28
CA ALA A 204 -9.16 -14.44 -41.46
C ALA A 204 -7.97 -14.23 -42.40
N THR A 205 -7.35 -15.34 -42.79
CA THR A 205 -6.27 -15.46 -43.77
C THR A 205 -6.10 -14.21 -44.62
N LEU A 206 -5.04 -13.43 -44.37
CA LEU A 206 -4.56 -12.43 -45.30
C LEU A 206 -4.43 -13.11 -46.67
N PRO A 207 -5.03 -12.57 -47.75
CA PRO A 207 -4.88 -13.15 -49.07
C PRO A 207 -3.40 -13.16 -49.47
N SER A 208 -2.89 -14.35 -49.75
CA SER A 208 -1.53 -14.61 -50.19
C SER A 208 -1.32 -14.22 -51.66
N LYS A 209 -1.09 -12.93 -51.95
CA LYS A 209 -0.23 -12.49 -53.06
C LYS A 209 -0.02 -10.96 -53.06
N PRO A 210 1.18 -10.45 -53.40
CA PRO A 210 1.32 -9.04 -53.73
C PRO A 210 0.64 -8.79 -55.09
N GLN A 211 -0.37 -7.92 -55.13
CA GLN A 211 -0.69 -7.22 -56.36
C GLN A 211 0.37 -6.14 -56.56
N ALA A 212 1.10 -6.22 -57.67
CA ALA A 212 2.03 -5.19 -58.09
C ALA A 212 1.27 -3.88 -58.30
N SER A 213 1.49 -2.91 -57.42
CA SER A 213 1.07 -1.53 -57.64
C SER A 213 1.90 -0.96 -58.78
N THR A 214 1.25 -0.70 -59.91
CA THR A 214 1.83 0.09 -61.00
C THR A 214 2.11 1.49 -60.46
N VAL A 215 3.38 1.88 -60.49
CA VAL A 215 3.82 3.25 -60.16
C VAL A 215 3.29 4.18 -61.23
N SER A 216 2.29 5.00 -60.89
CA SER A 216 1.88 6.13 -61.73
C SER A 216 2.94 7.23 -61.65
N THR A 217 3.63 7.47 -62.76
CA THR A 217 4.57 8.57 -62.93
C THR A 217 3.86 9.92 -62.78
N PRO A 218 4.41 10.91 -62.06
CA PRO A 218 3.80 12.24 -61.96
C PRO A 218 3.89 12.99 -63.31
N PRO A 219 2.90 13.84 -63.64
CA PRO A 219 2.88 14.58 -64.89
C PRO A 219 3.99 15.65 -64.92
N GLN A 220 4.71 15.72 -66.04
CA GLN A 220 5.71 16.76 -66.30
C GLN A 220 5.08 18.16 -66.44
N PRO A 221 5.79 19.22 -66.00
CA PRO A 221 5.32 20.59 -66.16
C PRO A 221 5.36 21.03 -67.63
N ARG A 222 4.27 21.67 -68.05
CA ARG A 222 4.03 22.19 -69.40
C ARG A 222 5.00 23.35 -69.70
N GLN A 223 5.87 23.19 -70.69
CA GLN A 223 6.68 24.30 -71.22
C GLN A 223 5.78 25.31 -71.94
N LYS A 224 6.01 26.59 -71.67
CA LYS A 224 5.32 27.74 -72.26
C LYS A 224 5.99 28.05 -73.61
N PRO A 225 5.24 28.18 -74.72
CA PRO A 225 5.84 28.51 -76.01
C PRO A 225 6.25 29.99 -76.06
N SER A 226 7.41 30.23 -76.69
CA SER A 226 7.89 31.54 -77.14
C SER A 226 7.17 32.00 -78.39
#